data_AF-A0A7S1HE67-F1
#
_entry.id   AF-A0A7S1HE67-F1
#
_cell.length_a   1.000
_cell.length_b   1.000
_cell.length_c   1.000
_cell.angle_alpha   90.00
_cell.angle_beta   90.00
_cell.angle_gamma   90.00
#
_symmetry.space_group_name_H-M   'P 1'
#
loop_
_entity.id
_entity.type
_entity.pdbx_description
1 polymer ?
#
loop_
_entity_poly.entity_id
_entity_poly.type
_entity_poly.pdbx_seq_one_letter_code
_entity_poly.pdbx_strand_id
1 'polypeptide(L)'
;IVSLVALLEGNADDPRLQPMHTHAGRALANLAANHSGNKARIAGLHLCLELLVKVVSFGASESRAQCARALGNLADNSNANAAAIAETPGALDGVLLLLRSGLKQVHDEAWRWR
;
A
#
# COMPACT_ATOMS: atom_id res chain seq x y z
N ILE A 1 -7.43 5.81 13.46
CA ILE A 1 -6.59 6.01 12.24
C ILE A 1 -5.14 6.28 12.60
N VAL A 2 -4.82 7.20 13.53
CA VAL A 2 -3.45 7.41 14.04
C VAL A 2 -2.79 6.10 14.50
N SER A 3 -3.51 5.27 15.26
CA SER A 3 -3.00 3.95 15.69
C SER A 3 -2.74 2.95 14.55
N LEU A 4 -3.34 3.14 13.36
CA LEU A 4 -3.08 2.27 12.20
C LEU A 4 -1.81 2.68 11.45
N VAL A 5 -1.50 3.97 11.42
CA VAL A 5 -0.26 4.50 10.83
C VAL A 5 0.94 4.06 11.68
N ALA A 6 0.81 4.09 13.01
CA ALA A 6 1.83 3.58 13.92
C ALA A 6 2.15 2.08 13.73
N LEU A 7 1.19 1.28 13.24
CA LEU A 7 1.44 -0.13 12.93
C LEU A 7 2.31 -0.33 11.68
N LEU A 8 2.52 0.71 10.86
CA LEU A 8 3.36 0.68 9.67
C LEU A 8 4.79 1.21 9.92
N GLU A 9 5.06 1.82 11.08
CA GLU A 9 6.37 2.45 11.38
C GLU A 9 7.53 1.46 11.53
N GLY A 10 7.22 0.18 11.69
CA GLY A 10 8.20 -0.88 11.85
C GLY A 10 9.08 -1.15 10.62
N ASN A 11 10.01 -2.09 10.78
CA ASN A 11 10.82 -2.53 9.64
C ASN A 11 9.93 -3.32 8.66
N ALA A 12 9.77 -2.78 7.45
CA ALA A 12 8.91 -3.33 6.41
C ALA A 12 9.33 -4.73 5.96
N ASP A 13 10.60 -5.12 6.14
CA ASP A 13 11.13 -6.45 5.83
C ASP A 13 11.02 -7.44 7.01
N ASP A 14 10.68 -6.99 8.22
CA ASP A 14 10.62 -7.88 9.39
C ASP A 14 9.44 -8.86 9.26
N PRO A 15 9.69 -10.19 9.22
CA PRO A 15 8.63 -11.18 9.10
C PRO A 15 7.62 -11.13 10.25
N ARG A 16 8.03 -10.69 11.44
CA ARG A 16 7.16 -10.60 12.63
C ARG A 16 6.12 -9.48 12.51
N LEU A 17 6.41 -8.48 11.68
CA LEU A 17 5.57 -7.30 11.49
C LEU A 17 4.66 -7.40 10.26
N GLN A 18 4.89 -8.37 9.36
CA GLN A 18 4.04 -8.57 8.16
C GLN A 18 2.55 -8.72 8.49
N PRO A 19 2.13 -9.49 9.51
CA PRO A 19 0.72 -9.55 9.86
C PRO A 19 0.19 -8.15 10.21
N MET A 20 0.92 -7.36 10.99
CA MET A 20 0.50 -6.01 11.38
C MET A 20 0.38 -5.09 10.16
N HIS A 21 1.38 -5.12 9.26
CA HIS A 21 1.35 -4.35 8.01
C HIS A 21 0.16 -4.74 7.11
N THR A 22 -0.13 -6.04 6.98
CA THR A 22 -1.29 -6.54 6.24
C THR A 22 -2.60 -6.04 6.84
N HIS A 23 -2.77 -6.14 8.17
CA HIS A 23 -3.98 -5.68 8.84
C HIS A 23 -4.16 -4.16 8.71
N ALA A 24 -3.08 -3.40 8.90
CA ALA A 24 -3.09 -1.95 8.75
C ALA A 24 -3.43 -1.52 7.32
N GLY A 25 -2.73 -2.08 6.32
CA GLY A 25 -3.01 -1.82 4.91
C GLY A 25 -4.44 -2.17 4.53
N ARG A 26 -4.95 -3.32 4.98
CA ARG A 26 -6.33 -3.75 4.73
C ARG A 26 -7.36 -2.80 5.35
N ALA A 27 -7.13 -2.38 6.60
CA ALA A 27 -8.01 -1.43 7.28
C ALA A 27 -8.02 -0.07 6.57
N LEU A 28 -6.85 0.46 6.19
CA LEU A 28 -6.73 1.71 5.44
C LEU A 28 -7.40 1.61 4.07
N ALA A 29 -7.20 0.51 3.34
CA ALA A 29 -7.87 0.27 2.07
C ALA A 29 -9.39 0.27 2.20
N ASN A 30 -9.93 -0.39 3.23
CA ASN A 30 -11.37 -0.42 3.49
C ASN A 30 -11.93 0.97 3.86
N LEU A 31 -11.20 1.72 4.70
CA LEU A 31 -11.60 3.09 5.07
C LEU A 31 -11.56 4.05 3.88
N ALA A 32 -10.64 3.83 2.94
CA ALA A 32 -10.50 4.63 1.73
C ALA A 32 -11.50 4.25 0.63
N ALA A 33 -12.02 3.03 0.58
CA ALA A 33 -12.75 2.50 -0.58
C ALA A 33 -13.96 3.35 -1.02
N ASN A 34 -14.76 3.88 -0.09
CA ASN A 34 -16.07 4.48 -0.42
C ASN A 34 -16.35 5.84 0.24
N HIS A 35 -15.34 6.52 0.78
CA HIS A 35 -15.56 7.77 1.50
C HIS A 35 -14.46 8.79 1.25
N SER A 36 -14.74 9.80 0.41
CA SER A 36 -13.82 10.88 0.03
C SER A 36 -13.22 11.61 1.25
N GLY A 37 -14.05 11.88 2.27
CA GLY A 37 -13.58 12.46 3.53
C GLY A 37 -12.54 11.61 4.28
N ASN A 38 -12.66 10.28 4.25
CA ASN A 38 -11.65 9.40 4.85
C ASN A 38 -10.39 9.36 4.00
N LYS A 39 -10.51 9.37 2.66
CA LYS A 39 -9.35 9.44 1.76
C LYS A 39 -8.49 10.67 2.06
N ALA A 40 -9.10 11.85 2.14
CA ALA A 40 -8.39 13.09 2.46
C ALA A 40 -7.77 13.07 3.87
N ARG A 41 -8.49 12.57 4.87
CA ARG A 41 -7.97 12.44 6.23
C ARG A 41 -6.78 11.51 6.32
N ILE A 42 -6.82 10.37 5.62
CA ILE A 42 -5.73 9.39 5.61
C ILE A 42 -4.50 9.96 4.89
N ALA A 43 -4.69 10.55 3.70
CA ALA A 43 -3.60 11.16 2.94
C ALA A 43 -2.95 12.35 3.68
N GLY A 44 -3.73 13.08 4.49
CA GLY A 44 -3.22 14.16 5.34
C GLY A 44 -2.58 13.72 6.66
N LEU A 45 -2.56 12.42 6.98
CA LEU A 45 -1.84 11.95 8.16
C LEU A 45 -0.34 11.97 7.91
N HIS A 46 0.39 12.51 8.90
CA HIS A 46 1.84 12.52 8.89
C HIS A 46 2.40 11.11 8.65
N LEU A 47 3.34 11.00 7.72
CA LEU A 47 4.04 9.77 7.33
C LEU A 47 3.18 8.67 6.71
N CYS A 48 1.87 8.84 6.55
CA CYS A 48 1.01 7.75 6.10
C CYS A 48 1.34 7.31 4.67
N LEU A 49 1.62 8.25 3.77
CA LEU A 49 1.95 7.93 2.38
C LEU A 49 3.35 7.33 2.29
N GLU A 50 4.35 7.90 2.98
CA GLU A 50 5.71 7.35 3.04
C GLU A 50 5.72 5.91 3.56
N LEU A 51 4.97 5.63 4.63
CA LEU A 51 4.91 4.30 5.23
C LEU A 51 4.21 3.27 4.33
N LEU A 52 3.12 3.67 3.66
CA LEU A 52 2.46 2.81 2.67
C LEU A 52 3.40 2.49 1.51
N VAL A 53 4.13 3.48 0.99
CA VAL A 53 5.12 3.29 -0.08
C VAL A 53 6.27 2.40 0.37
N LYS A 54 6.75 2.57 1.60
CA LYS A 54 7.78 1.72 2.20
C LYS A 54 7.34 0.27 2.29
N VAL A 55 6.14 -0.01 2.80
CA VAL A 55 5.61 -1.39 2.86
C VAL A 55 5.35 -1.96 1.46
N VAL A 56 4.96 -1.14 0.49
CA VAL A 56 4.85 -1.61 -0.90
C VAL A 56 6.21 -2.04 -1.46
N SER A 57 7.28 -1.32 -1.13
CA SER A 57 8.61 -1.55 -1.68
C SER A 57 9.33 -2.74 -1.03
N PHE A 58 9.17 -2.88 0.29
CA PHE A 58 9.95 -3.82 1.11
C PHE A 58 9.09 -4.92 1.76
N GLY A 59 7.80 -4.69 1.94
CA GLY A 59 6.88 -5.67 2.55
C GLY A 59 6.76 -6.98 1.77
N ALA A 60 6.33 -8.03 2.48
CA ALA A 60 5.98 -9.32 1.89
C ALA A 60 4.79 -9.19 0.93
N SER A 61 4.61 -10.17 0.04
CA SER A 61 3.60 -10.14 -1.03
C SER A 61 2.20 -9.70 -0.55
N GLU A 62 1.73 -10.23 0.58
CA GLU A 62 0.40 -9.91 1.11
C GLU A 62 0.33 -8.48 1.66
N SER A 63 1.27 -8.07 2.50
CA SER A 63 1.32 -6.71 3.06
C SER A 63 1.47 -5.66 1.96
N ARG A 64 2.29 -5.98 0.96
CA ARG A 64 2.48 -5.20 -0.25
C ARG A 64 1.17 -5.04 -1.01
N ALA A 65 0.44 -6.13 -1.28
CA ALA A 65 -0.83 -6.08 -1.99
C ALA A 65 -1.88 -5.23 -1.25
N GLN A 66 -2.00 -5.37 0.07
CA GLN A 66 -2.97 -4.58 0.86
C GLN A 66 -2.62 -3.09 0.92
N CYS A 67 -1.33 -2.75 1.07
CA CYS A 67 -0.90 -1.34 1.08
C CYS A 67 -1.01 -0.70 -0.32
N ALA A 68 -0.75 -1.46 -1.38
CA ALA A 68 -0.99 -1.04 -2.75
C ALA A 68 -2.48 -0.73 -2.99
N ARG A 69 -3.37 -1.61 -2.50
CA ARG A 69 -4.81 -1.40 -2.57
C ARG A 69 -5.24 -0.13 -1.82
N ALA A 70 -4.62 0.14 -0.67
CA ALA A 70 -4.87 1.38 0.06
C ALA A 70 -4.46 2.62 -0.76
N LEU A 71 -3.24 2.63 -1.33
CA LEU A 71 -2.78 3.73 -2.20
C LEU A 71 -3.69 3.92 -3.43
N GLY A 72 -4.11 2.84 -4.09
CA GLY A 72 -5.05 2.90 -5.21
C GLY A 72 -6.38 3.51 -4.81
N ASN A 73 -6.96 3.09 -3.68
CA ASN A 73 -8.20 3.65 -3.18
C ASN A 73 -8.06 5.13 -2.78
N LEU A 74 -6.90 5.54 -2.26
CA LEU A 74 -6.64 6.94 -1.90
C LEU A 74 -6.53 7.85 -3.13
N ALA A 75 -5.90 7.37 -4.20
CA ALA A 75 -5.76 8.09 -5.47
C ALA A 75 -7.07 8.13 -6.27
N ASP A 76 -7.90 7.08 -6.14
CA ASP A 76 -9.17 6.98 -6.86
C ASP A 76 -10.07 8.19 -6.57
N ASN A 77 -10.54 8.83 -7.64
CA ASN A 77 -11.40 10.02 -7.59
C ASN A 77 -10.85 11.18 -6.73
N SER A 78 -9.53 11.30 -6.58
CA SER A 78 -8.88 12.40 -5.84
C SER A 78 -7.54 12.82 -6.46
N ASN A 79 -7.58 13.85 -7.31
CA ASN A 79 -6.38 14.40 -7.95
C ASN A 79 -5.34 14.90 -6.93
N ALA A 80 -5.79 15.48 -5.81
CA ALA A 80 -4.91 15.96 -4.76
C ALA A 80 -4.16 14.81 -4.08
N ASN A 81 -4.84 13.71 -3.77
CA ASN A 81 -4.20 12.53 -3.18
C ASN A 81 -3.29 11.84 -4.19
N ALA A 82 -3.71 11.75 -5.46
CA ALA A 82 -2.89 11.17 -6.52
C ALA A 82 -1.58 11.95 -6.69
N ALA A 83 -1.63 13.28 -6.68
CA ALA A 83 -0.45 14.13 -6.71
C ALA A 83 0.45 13.91 -5.48
N ALA A 84 -0.12 13.93 -4.27
CA ALA A 84 0.65 13.70 -3.04
C ALA A 84 1.34 12.32 -3.01
N ILE A 85 0.66 11.28 -3.53
CA ILE A 85 1.24 9.95 -3.67
C ILE A 85 2.38 9.97 -4.70
N ALA A 86 2.21 10.62 -5.85
CA ALA A 86 3.26 10.72 -6.87
C ALA A 86 4.50 11.51 -6.40
N GLU A 87 4.30 12.51 -5.53
CA GLU A 87 5.36 13.27 -4.87
C GLU A 87 6.06 12.49 -3.76
N THR A 88 5.46 11.41 -3.26
CA THR A 88 6.05 10.59 -2.20
C THR A 88 7.27 9.84 -2.75
N PRO A 89 8.46 9.97 -2.13
CA PRO A 89 9.67 9.30 -2.59
C PRO A 89 9.49 7.78 -2.69
N GLY A 90 9.88 7.20 -3.83
CA GLY A 90 9.79 5.76 -4.09
C GLY A 90 8.39 5.26 -4.44
N ALA A 91 7.37 6.11 -4.54
CA ALA A 91 6.02 5.68 -4.89
C ALA A 91 5.95 5.06 -6.29
N LEU A 92 6.58 5.69 -7.28
CA LEU A 92 6.65 5.16 -8.64
C LEU A 92 7.41 3.85 -8.70
N ASP A 93 8.54 3.73 -7.98
CA ASP A 93 9.33 2.50 -7.91
C ASP A 93 8.53 1.36 -7.27
N GLY A 94 7.80 1.65 -6.19
CA GLY A 94 6.92 0.69 -5.53
C GLY A 94 5.78 0.20 -6.44
N VAL A 95 5.17 1.10 -7.23
CA VAL A 95 4.15 0.74 -8.23
C VAL A 95 4.74 -0.09 -9.37
N LEU A 96 5.93 0.26 -9.86
CA LEU A 96 6.63 -0.54 -10.89
C LEU A 96 7.03 -1.93 -10.37
N LEU A 97 7.45 -2.02 -9.11
CA LEU A 97 7.77 -3.29 -8.45
C LEU A 97 6.52 -4.19 -8.38
N LEU A 98 5.37 -3.62 -8.01
CA LEU A 98 4.09 -4.33 -8.01
C LEU A 98 3.75 -4.89 -9.38
N LEU A 99 3.82 -4.07 -10.45
CA LEU A 99 3.57 -4.50 -11.83
C LEU A 99 4.47 -5.68 -12.21
N ARG A 100 5.77 -5.60 -11.89
CA ARG A 100 6.73 -6.69 -12.18
C ARG A 100 6.45 -7.95 -11.38
N SER A 101 6.08 -7.83 -10.10
CA SER A 101 5.77 -8.99 -9.25
C SER A 101 4.46 -9.68 -9.64
N GLY A 102 3.43 -8.92 -10.04
CA GLY A 102 2.17 -9.48 -10.53
C GLY A 102 2.35 -10.27 -11.82
N LEU A 103 3.21 -9.79 -12.74
CA LEU A 103 3.56 -10.52 -13.96
C LEU A 103 4.28 -11.85 -13.68
N LYS A 104 5.12 -11.91 -12.64
CA LYS A 104 5.73 -13.19 -12.20
C LYS A 104 4.72 -14.18 -11.65
N GLN A 105 3.75 -13.72 -10.85
CA GLN A 105 2.68 -14.58 -10.33
C GLN A 105 1.81 -15.16 -11.45
N VAL A 106 1.41 -14.35 -12.43
CA VAL A 106 0.64 -14.82 -13.60
C VAL A 106 1.42 -15.87 -14.39
N HIS A 107 2.74 -15.69 -14.52
CA HIS A 107 3.59 -16.65 -15.22
C HIS A 107 3.73 -17.97 -14.45
N ASP A 108 3.97 -17.93 -13.12
CA ASP A 108 4.05 -19.14 -12.29
C ASP A 108 2.72 -19.92 -12.24
N GLU A 109 1.58 -19.24 -12.21
CA GLU A 109 0.27 -19.89 -12.32
C GLU A 109 0.07 -20.54 -13.69
N ALA A 110 0.54 -19.92 -14.78
CA ALA A 110 0.48 -20.51 -16.12
C ALA A 110 1.29 -21.82 -16.26
N TRP A 111 2.37 -21.99 -15.49
CA TRP A 111 3.14 -23.25 -15.44
C TRP A 111 2.55 -24.31 -14.52
N ARG A 112 1.65 -23.93 -13.61
CA ARG A 112 1.05 -24.84 -12.63
C ARG A 112 -0.04 -25.75 -13.22
N TRP A 113 -0.48 -25.47 -14.44
CA TRP A 113 -1.48 -26.23 -15.20
C TRP A 113 -0.89 -27.00 -16.41
N ARG A 114 0.44 -27.16 -16.45
CA ARG A 114 1.14 -27.97 -17.45
C ARG A 114 1.73 -29.21 -16.81
#